data_AF-A0A511AI89-F1
#
_entry.id   AF-A0A511AI89-F1
#
_cell.length_a   1.000
_cell.length_b   1.000
_cell.length_c   1.000
_cell.angle_alpha   90.00
_cell.angle_beta   90.00
_cell.angle_gamma   90.00
#
_symmetry.space_group_name_H-M   'P 1'
#
loop_
_entity.id
_entity.type
_entity.pdbx_description
1 polymer ?
#
loop_
_entity_poly.entity_id
_entity_poly.type
_entity_poly.pdbx_seq_one_letter_code
_entity_poly.pdbx_strand_id
1 'polypeptide(L)' 'MDMMADLPLAEIAADLYAGSPGKFVPERNTRAKAVEDAQLGAQIRALRKPSIAAW' A
#
# COMPACT_ATOMS: atom_id res chain seq x y z
N MET A 1 -5.48 3.41 19.29
CA MET A 1 -5.88 2.39 18.31
C MET A 1 -6.54 3.09 17.14
N ASP A 2 -5.77 3.35 16.08
CA ASP A 2 -6.21 4.04 14.86
C ASP A 2 -7.05 3.14 13.94
N MET A 3 -8.18 2.64 14.45
CA MET A 3 -9.09 1.77 13.70
C MET A 3 -9.58 2.41 12.38
N MET A 4 -9.61 3.74 12.32
CA MET A 4 -9.98 4.52 11.14
C MET A 4 -8.83 4.75 10.14
N ALA A 5 -7.55 4.64 10.55
CA ALA A 5 -6.41 4.66 9.61
C ALA A 5 -6.05 3.25 9.09
N ASP A 6 -6.46 2.21 9.80
CA ASP A 6 -6.31 0.81 9.38
C ASP A 6 -7.18 0.47 8.16
N LEU A 7 -8.45 0.89 8.16
CA LEU A 7 -9.36 0.71 7.02
C LEU A 7 -8.82 1.26 5.67
N PRO A 8 -8.38 2.52 5.57
CA PRO A 8 -7.83 3.05 4.32
C PRO A 8 -6.52 2.37 3.92
N LEU A 9 -5.69 1.94 4.89
CA LEU A 9 -4.49 1.17 4.57
C LEU A 9 -4.84 -0.21 3.98
N ALA A 10 -5.82 -0.89 4.56
CA ALA A 10 -6.28 -2.21 4.11
C ALA A 10 -6.85 -2.16 2.68
N GLU A 11 -7.68 -1.16 2.38
CA GLU A 11 -8.25 -0.95 1.04
C GLU A 11 -7.15 -0.66 0.00
N ILE A 12 -6.20 0.22 0.34
CA ILE A 12 -5.04 0.54 -0.51
C ILE A 12 -4.18 -0.70 -0.75
N ALA A 13 -3.96 -1.51 0.29
CA ALA A 13 -3.18 -2.74 0.19
C ALA A 13 -3.87 -3.76 -0.72
N ALA A 14 -5.19 -3.97 -0.57
CA ALA A 14 -5.96 -4.89 -1.39
C ALA A 14 -5.87 -4.54 -2.89
N ASP A 15 -6.03 -3.26 -3.23
CA ASP A 15 -5.90 -2.80 -4.62
C ASP A 15 -4.47 -3.01 -5.16
N LEU A 16 -3.44 -2.67 -4.38
CA LEU A 16 -2.05 -2.87 -4.76
C LEU A 16 -1.72 -4.36 -5.01
N TYR A 17 -2.23 -5.26 -4.18
CA TYR A 17 -1.99 -6.70 -4.33
C TYR A 17 -2.81 -7.34 -5.45
N ALA A 18 -3.93 -6.74 -5.87
CA ALA A 18 -4.69 -7.16 -7.04
C ALA A 18 -4.07 -6.73 -8.38
N GLY A 19 -3.10 -5.79 -8.35
CA GLY A 19 -2.39 -5.28 -9.51
C GLY A 19 -1.32 -6.22 -10.08
N SER A 20 -0.46 -5.70 -10.97
CA SER A 20 0.64 -6.46 -11.61
C SER A 20 1.97 -6.39 -10.83
N PRO A 21 2.85 -7.42 -10.87
CA PRO A 21 3.94 -7.55 -9.88
C PRO A 21 5.07 -6.57 -10.15
N GLY A 22 5.23 -6.24 -11.43
CA GLY A 22 6.11 -5.18 -11.89
C GLY A 22 5.58 -3.78 -11.59
N LYS A 23 4.29 -3.63 -11.25
CA LYS A 23 3.64 -2.33 -10.99
C LYS A 23 3.41 -2.04 -9.51
N PHE A 24 3.47 -3.06 -8.64
CA PHE A 24 3.31 -2.89 -7.19
C PHE A 24 4.17 -1.77 -6.59
N VAL A 25 5.49 -1.79 -6.82
CA VAL A 25 6.41 -0.79 -6.22
C VAL A 25 6.13 0.65 -6.72
N PRO A 26 6.03 0.91 -8.04
CA PRO A 26 5.71 2.25 -8.51
C PRO A 26 4.32 2.71 -8.05
N GLU A 27 3.29 1.86 -8.07
CA GLU A 27 1.94 2.23 -7.61
C GLU A 27 1.89 2.51 -6.11
N ARG A 28 2.52 1.67 -5.29
CA ARG A 28 2.62 1.86 -3.83
C ARG A 28 3.26 3.21 -3.51
N ASN A 29 4.34 3.55 -4.21
CA ASN A 29 5.04 4.82 -4.01
C ASN A 29 4.20 6.03 -4.45
N THR A 30 3.43 5.90 -5.54
CA THR A 30 2.49 6.93 -5.99
C THR A 30 1.39 7.15 -4.97
N ARG A 31 0.75 6.08 -4.48
CA ARG A 31 -0.31 6.16 -3.45
C ARG A 31 0.20 6.76 -2.14
N ALA A 32 1.39 6.36 -1.71
CA ALA A 32 2.03 6.93 -0.51
C ALA A 32 2.41 8.42 -0.63
N LYS A 33 2.51 8.97 -1.86
CA LYS A 33 2.72 10.41 -2.09
C LYS A 33 1.41 11.18 -2.23
N ALA A 34 0.34 10.50 -2.64
CA ALA A 34 -0.97 11.12 -2.87
C ALA A 34 -1.77 11.33 -1.56
N VAL A 35 -1.45 10.59 -0.50
CA VAL A 35 -2.07 10.78 0.81
C VAL A 35 -1.44 11.96 1.54
N GLU A 36 -2.27 12.82 2.12
CA GLU A 36 -1.84 13.98 2.92
C GLU A 36 -1.32 13.57 4.30
N ASP A 37 -1.85 12.46 4.84
CA ASP A 37 -1.42 11.94 6.13
C ASP A 37 -0.05 11.25 6.03
N ALA A 38 0.94 11.85 6.70
CA ALA A 38 2.32 11.36 6.68
C ALA A 38 2.44 9.96 7.29
N GLN A 39 1.63 9.64 8.31
CA GLN A 39 1.65 8.33 8.96
C GLN A 39 1.12 7.24 8.02
N LEU A 40 -0.02 7.45 7.37
CA LEU A 40 -0.58 6.58 6.35
C LEU A 40 0.37 6.44 5.17
N GLY A 41 1.00 7.54 4.71
CA GLY A 41 2.02 7.50 3.66
C GLY A 41 3.22 6.64 4.04
N ALA A 42 3.66 6.66 5.30
CA ALA A 42 4.72 5.77 5.79
C ALA A 42 4.26 4.30 5.83
N GLN A 43 3.04 4.04 6.31
CA GLN A 43 2.46 2.69 6.35
C GLN A 43 2.31 2.07 4.95
N ILE A 44 1.84 2.84 3.97
CA ILE A 44 1.75 2.39 2.57
C ILE A 44 3.15 2.03 2.04
N ARG A 45 4.18 2.85 2.31
CA ARG A 45 5.57 2.54 1.91
C ARG A 45 6.13 1.29 2.59
N ALA A 46 5.66 0.98 3.80
CA ALA A 46 6.06 -0.20 4.55
C ALA A 46 5.42 -1.50 4.05
N LEU A 47 4.38 -1.43 3.18
CA LEU A 47 3.80 -2.61 2.54
C LEU A 47 4.87 -3.39 1.78
N ARG A 48 4.97 -4.68 2.09
CA ARG A 48 5.94 -5.60 1.52
C ARG A 48 5.46 -6.10 0.17
N LYS A 49 6.33 -6.05 -0.83
CA LYS A 49 6.08 -6.77 -2.07
C LYS A 49 6.09 -8.27 -1.74
N PRO A 50 5.03 -9.02 -2.03
CA PRO A 50 5.03 -10.45 -1.84
C PRO A 50 5.94 -11.07 -2.91
N SER A 51 6.59 -12.17 -2.56
CA SER A 51 7.45 -12.89 -3.50
C SER A 51 6.63 -13.31 -4.73
N ILE A 52 7.22 -13.30 -5.93
CA ILE A 52 6.53 -13.67 -7.18
C ILE A 52 5.88 -15.07 -7.11
N ALA A 53 6.44 -15.98 -6.29
CA ALA A 53 5.88 -17.31 -6.05
C ALA A 53 4.63 -17.34 -5.15
N ALA A 54 4.34 -16.25 -4.44
CA ALA A 54 3.21 -16.10 -3.52
C ALA A 54 2.13 -15.14 -4.07
N TRP A 55 2.23 -14.79 -5.35
CA TRP A 55 1.39 -13.81 -6.02
C TRP A 55 0.49 -14.45 -7.07
#